data_AF-A0AA88UC54-F1
#
_entry.id   AF-A0AA88UC54-F1
#
_cell.length_a   1.000
_cell.length_b   1.000
_cell.length_c   1.000
_cell.angle_alpha   90.00
_cell.angle_beta   90.00
_cell.angle_gamma   90.00
#
_symmetry.space_group_name_H-M   'P 1'
#
loop_
_entity.id
_entity.type
_entity.pdbx_description
1 polymer ?
#
loop_
_entity_poly.entity_id
_entity_poly.type
_entity_poly.pdbx_seq_one_letter_code
_entity_poly.pdbx_strand_id
1 'polypeptide(L)'
;MSQSQSVTGVQVESYLFPPTVVSPGTADTFFLGGAGVRGVDIRGKFLKVTAIGLYMEESAIPTLAVKWKGKSAEELMDSVEFFRDIFIGPFEKFVQVTLILPLTGKQYSEKVAGNCVKQWKAAGTYTDAEEKAIEKLLEVFKAEICPPGSSILFTLLSHGSLAISFTNNHCRIPEVANAVIEDKQLGEAVLESIIGKDGVSPAAKKSLAPGLAEFFCDGNGGLRVHGEDDEDGGRAGVARERNGDVEGGGVSMRGLTWVS
;
A
#
# COMPACT_ATOMS: atom_id res chain seq x y z
N MET A 1 -29.62 -9.25 -3.81
CA MET A 1 -28.54 -10.24 -3.69
C MET A 1 -27.33 -9.62 -4.35
N SER A 2 -26.44 -8.98 -3.58
CA SER A 2 -25.21 -8.39 -4.12
C SER A 2 -24.26 -9.52 -4.49
N GLN A 3 -23.76 -9.56 -5.72
CA GLN A 3 -22.71 -10.51 -6.08
C GLN A 3 -21.46 -10.13 -5.28
N SER A 4 -20.96 -11.04 -4.45
CA SER A 4 -19.69 -10.88 -3.75
C SER A 4 -18.57 -10.96 -4.79
N GLN A 5 -18.09 -9.81 -5.25
CA GLN A 5 -16.86 -9.74 -6.03
C GLN A 5 -15.71 -10.17 -5.12
N SER A 6 -15.03 -11.26 -5.50
CA SER A 6 -13.95 -11.83 -4.70
C SER A 6 -12.64 -11.14 -5.04
N VAL A 7 -12.14 -10.31 -4.12
CA VAL A 7 -10.75 -9.83 -4.18
C VAL A 7 -9.81 -11.02 -3.98
N THR A 8 -8.73 -11.07 -4.75
CA THR A 8 -7.66 -12.06 -4.55
C THR A 8 -6.50 -11.46 -3.77
N GLY A 9 -5.81 -12.26 -2.97
CA GLY A 9 -4.59 -11.80 -2.30
C GLY A 9 -3.47 -11.54 -3.31
N VAL A 10 -2.60 -10.58 -3.01
CA VAL A 10 -1.50 -10.19 -3.90
C VAL A 10 -0.15 -10.50 -3.25
N GLN A 11 0.67 -11.29 -3.94
CA GLN A 11 2.04 -11.59 -3.53
C GLN A 11 2.98 -10.47 -3.99
N VAL A 12 3.71 -9.85 -3.07
CA VAL A 12 4.75 -8.85 -3.35
C VAL A 12 6.05 -9.28 -2.68
N GLU A 13 7.05 -9.65 -3.49
CA GLU A 13 8.24 -10.37 -3.02
C GLU A 13 7.84 -11.64 -2.23
N SER A 14 8.29 -11.78 -0.98
CA SER A 14 7.97 -12.88 -0.07
C SER A 14 6.74 -12.61 0.81
N TYR A 15 6.03 -11.50 0.61
CA TYR A 15 4.92 -11.09 1.47
C TYR A 15 3.57 -11.20 0.74
N LEU A 16 2.65 -11.97 1.32
CA LEU A 16 1.29 -12.15 0.81
C LEU A 16 0.36 -11.15 1.50
N PHE A 17 -0.13 -10.17 0.75
CA PHE A 17 -1.22 -9.32 1.21
C PHE A 17 -2.55 -10.05 0.99
N PRO A 18 -3.26 -10.46 2.06
CA PRO A 18 -4.52 -11.18 1.92
C PRO A 18 -5.61 -10.32 1.27
N PRO A 19 -6.67 -10.91 0.72
CA PRO A 19 -7.75 -10.16 0.09
C PRO A 19 -8.53 -9.28 1.07
N THR A 20 -8.55 -9.65 2.36
CA THR A 20 -9.18 -8.88 3.43
C THR A 20 -8.34 -8.87 4.70
N VAL A 21 -8.49 -7.82 5.50
CA VAL A 21 -7.85 -7.65 6.81
C VAL A 21 -8.80 -6.95 7.77
N VAL A 22 -8.55 -7.11 9.08
CA VAL A 22 -9.15 -6.26 10.11
C VAL A 22 -8.09 -5.28 10.58
N SER A 23 -8.40 -3.98 10.55
CA SER A 23 -7.42 -2.97 10.94
C SER A 23 -7.31 -2.83 12.47
N PRO A 24 -6.16 -2.37 13.00
CA PRO A 24 -6.03 -2.04 14.41
C PRO A 24 -7.02 -0.92 14.79
N GLY A 25 -7.79 -1.14 15.86
CA GLY A 25 -8.61 -0.10 16.49
C GLY A 25 -10.04 0.09 15.97
N THR A 26 -10.43 -0.49 14.82
CA THR A 26 -11.79 -0.28 14.26
C THR A 26 -12.65 -1.52 14.13
N ALA A 27 -12.09 -2.73 14.30
CA ALA A 27 -12.78 -4.03 14.10
C ALA A 27 -13.45 -4.22 12.72
N ASP A 28 -13.37 -3.20 11.86
CA ASP A 28 -13.90 -3.20 10.51
C ASP A 28 -13.05 -4.07 9.58
N THR A 29 -13.72 -4.71 8.62
CA THR A 29 -13.07 -5.49 7.58
C THR A 29 -12.77 -4.62 6.38
N PHE A 30 -11.51 -4.63 5.95
CA PHE A 30 -11.04 -3.90 4.79
C PHE A 30 -10.71 -4.88 3.67
N PHE A 31 -10.98 -4.50 2.42
CA PHE A 31 -10.59 -5.27 1.25
C PHE A 31 -9.31 -4.71 0.63
N LEU A 32 -8.50 -5.57 0.02
CA LEU A 32 -7.27 -5.17 -0.66
C LEU A 32 -7.61 -4.45 -1.96
N GLY A 33 -7.27 -3.16 -2.06
CA GLY A 33 -7.39 -2.41 -3.30
C GLY A 33 -6.20 -2.63 -4.23
N GLY A 34 -4.99 -2.74 -3.68
CA GLY A 34 -3.78 -2.94 -4.47
C GLY A 34 -2.53 -3.09 -3.61
N ALA A 35 -1.49 -3.66 -4.20
CA ALA A 35 -0.20 -3.83 -3.52
C ALA A 35 0.98 -3.62 -4.47
N GLY A 36 2.14 -3.28 -3.91
CA GLY A 36 3.35 -3.12 -4.73
C GLY A 36 4.59 -2.75 -3.94
N VAL A 37 5.73 -2.83 -4.61
CA VAL A 37 7.03 -2.49 -4.03
C VAL A 37 7.29 -0.99 -4.08
N ARG A 38 7.90 -0.47 -3.01
CA ARG A 38 8.66 0.78 -3.02
C ARG A 38 10.14 0.44 -3.09
N GLY A 39 10.85 1.07 -4.00
CA GLY A 39 12.31 0.96 -4.11
C GLY A 39 12.99 2.31 -4.27
N VAL A 40 14.31 2.26 -4.35
CA VAL A 40 15.18 3.40 -4.63
C VAL A 40 16.16 3.01 -5.73
N ASP A 41 16.42 3.91 -6.66
CA ASP A 41 17.45 3.71 -7.68
C ASP A 41 18.81 4.13 -7.13
N ILE A 42 19.73 3.17 -7.02
CA ILE A 42 21.10 3.41 -6.59
C ILE A 42 22.02 2.99 -7.73
N ARG A 43 22.65 3.99 -8.37
CA ARG A 43 23.62 3.78 -9.47
C ARG A 43 23.05 2.89 -10.59
N GLY A 44 21.80 3.15 -11.00
CA GLY A 44 21.12 2.41 -12.06
C GLY A 44 20.61 1.02 -11.66
N LYS A 45 20.66 0.66 -10.36
CA LYS A 45 20.04 -0.56 -9.84
C LYS A 45 18.86 -0.21 -8.95
N PHE A 46 17.69 -0.75 -9.26
CA PHE A 46 16.48 -0.57 -8.46
C PHE A 46 16.53 -1.51 -7.24
N LEU A 47 16.73 -0.92 -6.06
CA LEU A 47 16.76 -1.63 -4.79
C LEU A 47 15.38 -1.55 -4.13
N LYS A 48 14.72 -2.70 -3.96
CA LYS A 48 13.42 -2.79 -3.27
C LYS A 48 13.62 -2.60 -1.77
N VAL A 49 12.85 -1.69 -1.16
CA VAL A 49 13.00 -1.31 0.25
C VAL A 49 11.82 -1.77 1.07
N THR A 50 10.60 -1.60 0.56
CA THR A 50 9.36 -2.04 1.25
C THR A 50 8.37 -2.65 0.27
N ALA A 51 7.54 -3.56 0.77
CA ALA A 51 6.32 -4.01 0.12
C ALA A 51 5.13 -3.30 0.78
N ILE A 52 4.16 -2.83 0.01
CA ILE A 52 3.06 -2.01 0.50
C ILE A 52 1.74 -2.63 0.04
N GLY A 53 0.81 -2.84 0.97
CA GLY A 53 -0.58 -3.18 0.71
C GLY A 53 -1.50 -2.03 1.09
N LEU A 54 -2.49 -1.76 0.25
CA LEU A 54 -3.46 -0.68 0.40
C LEU A 54 -4.86 -1.28 0.46
N TYR A 55 -5.55 -1.00 1.56
CA TYR A 55 -6.86 -1.55 1.86
C TYR A 55 -7.85 -0.43 2.13
N MET A 56 -9.13 -0.68 1.87
CA MET A 56 -10.23 0.26 2.06
C MET A 56 -11.42 -0.45 2.69
N GLU A 57 -12.23 0.27 3.45
CA GLU A 57 -13.50 -0.26 3.94
C GLU A 57 -14.48 -0.48 2.78
N GLU A 58 -15.44 -1.39 2.94
CA GLU A 58 -16.39 -1.76 1.88
C GLU A 58 -17.20 -0.58 1.33
N SER A 59 -17.49 0.43 2.16
CA SER A 59 -18.23 1.65 1.77
C SER A 59 -17.50 2.49 0.72
N ALA A 60 -16.19 2.28 0.54
CA ALA A 60 -15.41 2.92 -0.51
C ALA A 60 -15.97 2.63 -1.90
N ILE A 61 -16.49 1.42 -2.14
CA ILE A 61 -17.01 0.98 -3.44
C ILE A 61 -18.21 1.83 -3.87
N PRO A 62 -19.35 1.86 -3.14
CA PRO A 62 -20.49 2.67 -3.54
C PRO A 62 -20.17 4.17 -3.54
N THR A 63 -19.30 4.64 -2.64
CA THR A 63 -18.87 6.04 -2.60
C THR A 63 -18.12 6.46 -3.86
N LEU A 64 -17.12 5.69 -4.29
CA LEU A 64 -16.33 5.98 -5.48
C LEU A 64 -17.12 5.73 -6.77
N ALA A 65 -18.02 4.74 -6.78
CA ALA A 65 -18.85 4.40 -7.94
C ALA A 65 -19.73 5.57 -8.41
N VAL A 66 -20.07 6.54 -7.55
CA VAL A 66 -20.84 7.73 -7.95
C VAL A 66 -20.19 8.46 -9.14
N LYS A 67 -18.86 8.45 -9.22
CA LYS A 67 -18.09 9.17 -10.24
C LYS A 67 -17.28 8.26 -11.15
N TRP A 68 -16.77 7.15 -10.62
CA TRP A 68 -15.78 6.32 -11.28
C TRP A 68 -16.37 5.05 -11.92
N LYS A 69 -17.67 4.80 -11.72
CA LYS A 69 -18.36 3.66 -12.33
C LYS A 69 -18.27 3.70 -13.86
N GLY A 70 -17.99 2.55 -14.47
CA GLY A 70 -17.87 2.39 -15.92
C GLY A 70 -16.54 2.90 -16.52
N LYS A 71 -15.61 3.40 -15.70
CA LYS A 71 -14.25 3.74 -16.15
C LYS A 71 -13.38 2.49 -16.26
N SER A 72 -12.57 2.46 -17.31
CA SER A 72 -11.54 1.42 -17.50
C SER A 72 -10.39 1.57 -16.50
N ALA A 73 -9.64 0.50 -16.27
CA ALA A 73 -8.48 0.53 -15.38
C ALA A 73 -7.44 1.57 -15.85
N GLU A 74 -7.26 1.72 -17.16
CA GLU A 74 -6.37 2.70 -17.78
C GLU A 74 -6.83 4.14 -17.49
N GLU A 75 -8.12 4.44 -17.69
CA GLU A 75 -8.67 5.76 -17.36
C GLU A 75 -8.51 6.11 -15.87
N LEU A 76 -8.71 5.13 -14.98
CA LEU A 76 -8.51 5.33 -13.54
C LEU A 76 -7.04 5.54 -13.20
N MET A 77 -6.13 4.78 -13.81
CA MET A 77 -4.69 4.87 -13.56
C MET A 77 -4.11 6.24 -13.96
N ASP A 78 -4.60 6.83 -15.05
CA ASP A 78 -4.13 8.13 -15.53
C ASP A 78 -4.82 9.33 -14.84
N SER A 79 -5.88 9.07 -14.06
CA SER A 79 -6.66 10.11 -13.39
C SER A 79 -6.07 10.50 -12.03
N VAL A 80 -5.43 11.68 -11.96
CA VAL A 80 -5.01 12.28 -10.67
C VAL A 80 -6.19 12.46 -9.72
N GLU A 81 -7.36 12.78 -10.27
CA GLU A 81 -8.58 13.02 -9.50
C GLU A 81 -9.15 11.73 -8.88
N PHE A 82 -8.97 10.58 -9.53
CA PHE A 82 -9.38 9.28 -8.99
C PHE A 82 -8.61 8.96 -7.70
N PHE A 83 -7.28 9.05 -7.74
CA PHE A 83 -6.47 8.84 -6.55
C PHE A 83 -6.79 9.88 -5.47
N ARG A 84 -7.15 11.11 -5.86
CA ARG A 84 -7.63 12.14 -4.93
C ARG A 84 -8.89 11.75 -4.19
N ASP A 85 -9.90 11.27 -4.90
CA ASP A 85 -11.13 10.81 -4.28
C ASP A 85 -10.89 9.60 -3.35
N ILE A 86 -9.87 8.78 -3.61
CA ILE A 86 -9.44 7.72 -2.68
C ILE A 86 -8.89 8.33 -1.40
N PHE A 87 -7.92 9.24 -1.45
CA PHE A 87 -7.31 9.73 -0.22
C PHE A 87 -8.25 10.60 0.63
N ILE A 88 -9.03 11.51 0.00
CA ILE A 88 -9.99 12.37 0.74
C ILE A 88 -11.34 11.73 1.03
N GLY A 89 -11.62 10.55 0.46
CA GLY A 89 -12.92 9.91 0.51
C GLY A 89 -13.41 9.68 1.96
N PRO A 90 -14.72 9.78 2.24
CA PRO A 90 -15.30 9.65 3.58
C PRO A 90 -15.44 8.18 4.01
N PHE A 91 -14.34 7.44 3.93
CA PHE A 91 -14.24 6.03 4.29
C PHE A 91 -12.84 5.76 4.83
N GLU A 92 -12.70 4.72 5.65
CA GLU A 92 -11.43 4.35 6.23
C GLU A 92 -10.51 3.68 5.22
N LYS A 93 -9.21 3.87 5.43
CA LYS A 93 -8.15 3.21 4.68
C LYS A 93 -7.15 2.58 5.63
N PHE A 94 -6.60 1.46 5.21
CA PHE A 94 -5.55 0.78 5.94
C PHE A 94 -4.35 0.54 5.01
N VAL A 95 -3.17 0.92 5.48
CA VAL A 95 -1.90 0.76 4.75
C VAL A 95 -0.97 -0.11 5.56
N GLN A 96 -0.52 -1.20 4.96
CA GLN A 96 0.48 -2.07 5.55
C GLN A 96 1.80 -1.91 4.78
N VAL A 97 2.82 -1.37 5.44
CA VAL A 97 4.17 -1.20 4.89
C VAL A 97 5.10 -2.23 5.52
N THR A 98 5.47 -3.25 4.76
CA THR A 98 6.36 -4.33 5.21
C THR A 98 7.78 -4.10 4.73
N LEU A 99 8.75 -4.23 5.63
CA LEU A 99 10.15 -3.94 5.36
C LEU A 99 10.79 -5.11 4.61
N ILE A 100 11.39 -4.82 3.45
CA ILE A 100 12.26 -5.76 2.72
C ILE A 100 13.70 -5.58 3.21
N LEU A 101 14.12 -4.33 3.41
CA LEU A 101 15.41 -3.96 3.98
C LEU A 101 15.22 -3.36 5.39
N PRO A 102 16.19 -3.56 6.29
CA PRO A 102 16.12 -2.98 7.63
C PRO A 102 16.12 -1.45 7.57
N LEU A 103 15.24 -0.83 8.35
CA LEU A 103 15.22 0.61 8.60
C LEU A 103 15.04 0.87 10.10
N THR A 104 15.57 1.98 10.60
CA THR A 104 15.11 2.51 11.88
C THR A 104 13.79 3.25 11.68
N GLY A 105 12.97 3.32 12.73
CA GLY A 105 11.75 4.12 12.71
C GLY A 105 12.04 5.57 12.37
N LYS A 106 13.15 6.13 12.89
CA LYS A 106 13.65 7.45 12.54
C LYS A 106 13.92 7.62 11.04
N GLN A 107 14.65 6.70 10.40
CA GLN A 107 14.91 6.80 8.95
C GLN A 107 13.62 6.78 8.13
N TYR A 108 12.67 5.94 8.54
CA TYR A 108 11.38 5.85 7.88
C TYR A 108 10.56 7.14 8.07
N SER A 109 10.38 7.57 9.32
CA SER A 109 9.51 8.70 9.67
C SER A 109 10.05 10.03 9.15
N GLU A 110 11.36 10.26 9.15
CA GLU A 110 11.96 11.46 8.55
C GLU A 110 11.67 11.55 7.04
N LYS A 111 11.69 10.42 6.33
CA LYS A 111 11.37 10.40 4.89
C LYS A 111 9.89 10.68 4.64
N VAL A 112 8.99 10.08 5.42
CA VAL A 112 7.55 10.33 5.33
C VAL A 112 7.23 11.78 5.68
N ALA A 113 7.73 12.28 6.82
CA ALA A 113 7.55 13.65 7.28
C ALA A 113 8.06 14.66 6.25
N GLY A 114 9.24 14.45 5.69
CA GLY A 114 9.81 15.31 4.65
C GLY A 114 8.93 15.39 3.40
N ASN A 115 8.32 14.27 2.99
CA ASN A 115 7.38 14.24 1.87
C ASN A 115 6.10 15.03 2.19
N CYS A 116 5.49 14.82 3.36
CA CYS A 116 4.28 15.54 3.79
C CYS A 116 4.54 17.05 3.86
N VAL A 117 5.61 17.48 4.53
CA VAL A 117 5.97 18.90 4.67
C VAL A 117 6.23 19.54 3.31
N LYS A 118 6.90 18.83 2.38
CA LYS A 118 7.12 19.33 1.02
C LYS A 118 5.79 19.56 0.28
N GLN A 119 4.86 18.62 0.38
CA GLN A 119 3.54 18.71 -0.24
C GLN A 119 2.73 19.88 0.33
N TRP A 120 2.65 20.01 1.65
CA TRP A 120 1.87 21.07 2.29
C TRP A 120 2.44 22.46 2.07
N LYS A 121 3.78 22.61 2.06
CA LYS A 121 4.41 23.88 1.71
C LYS A 121 4.12 24.26 0.27
N ALA A 122 4.14 23.31 -0.66
CA ALA A 122 3.80 23.56 -2.06
C ALA A 122 2.31 23.93 -2.24
N ALA A 123 1.42 23.34 -1.43
CA ALA A 123 -0.01 23.64 -1.43
C ALA A 123 -0.39 24.90 -0.64
N GLY A 124 0.53 25.48 0.14
CA GLY A 124 0.26 26.63 1.01
C GLY A 124 -0.59 26.29 2.24
N THR A 125 -0.59 25.03 2.68
CA THR A 125 -1.43 24.52 3.77
C THR A 125 -0.62 24.08 4.99
N TYR A 126 0.67 24.42 5.07
CA TYR A 126 1.52 24.04 6.21
C TYR A 126 1.41 25.07 7.33
N THR A 127 0.75 24.71 8.43
CA THR A 127 0.54 25.54 9.62
C THR A 127 1.15 24.91 10.88
N ASP A 128 1.05 25.61 12.02
CA ASP A 128 1.47 25.11 13.32
C ASP A 128 0.78 23.79 13.72
N ALA A 129 -0.43 23.52 13.21
CA ALA A 129 -1.15 22.27 13.48
C ALA A 129 -0.43 21.10 12.80
N GLU A 130 -0.13 21.23 11.51
CA GLU A 130 0.58 20.21 10.73
C GLU A 130 2.02 20.04 11.24
N GLU A 131 2.68 21.11 11.69
CA GLU A 131 4.00 20.99 12.33
C GLU A 131 3.96 20.12 13.58
N LYS A 132 2.99 20.34 14.48
CA LYS A 132 2.80 19.49 15.68
C LYS A 132 2.44 18.05 15.33
N ALA A 133 1.66 17.84 14.27
CA ALA A 133 1.34 16.50 13.78
C ALA A 133 2.60 15.76 13.31
N ILE A 134 3.51 16.47 12.63
CA ILE A 134 4.81 15.94 12.22
C ILE A 134 5.72 15.64 13.43
N GLU A 135 5.78 16.52 14.42
CA GLU A 135 6.53 16.25 15.66
C GLU A 135 6.04 14.98 16.36
N LYS A 136 4.71 14.82 16.48
CA LYS A 136 4.10 13.60 17.03
C LYS A 136 4.45 12.37 16.20
N LEU A 137 4.36 12.46 14.87
CA LEU A 137 4.75 11.37 13.97
C LEU A 137 6.21 10.96 14.21
N LEU A 138 7.13 11.92 14.30
CA LEU A 138 8.54 11.63 14.53
C LEU A 138 8.77 10.99 15.91
N GLU A 139 8.09 11.45 16.95
CA GLU A 139 8.22 10.90 18.31
C GLU A 139 7.71 9.45 18.39
N VAL A 140 6.58 9.13 17.73
CA VAL A 140 6.03 7.75 17.68
C VAL A 140 7.03 6.75 17.11
N PHE A 141 7.85 7.16 16.15
CA PHE A 141 8.83 6.30 15.47
C PHE A 141 10.23 6.32 16.08
N LYS A 142 10.49 7.17 17.06
CA LYS A 142 11.85 7.51 17.54
C LYS A 142 12.61 6.32 18.11
N ALA A 143 11.93 5.44 18.84
CA ALA A 143 12.51 4.26 19.47
C ALA A 143 12.35 2.98 18.62
N GLU A 144 11.67 3.08 17.48
CA GLU A 144 11.32 1.91 16.68
C GLU A 144 12.50 1.41 15.82
N ILE A 145 12.58 0.09 15.69
CA ILE A 145 13.50 -0.59 14.79
C ILE A 145 12.66 -1.53 13.93
N CYS A 146 12.80 -1.41 12.61
CA CYS A 146 11.99 -2.14 11.65
C CYS A 146 12.89 -3.13 10.89
N PRO A 147 13.11 -4.35 11.41
CA PRO A 147 13.85 -5.38 10.69
C PRO A 147 13.06 -5.88 9.47
N PRO A 148 13.70 -6.59 8.52
CA PRO A 148 12.99 -7.24 7.43
C PRO A 148 11.85 -8.13 7.94
N GLY A 149 10.68 -8.03 7.31
CA GLY A 149 9.47 -8.77 7.67
C GLY A 149 8.60 -8.12 8.75
N SER A 150 9.10 -7.08 9.44
CA SER A 150 8.25 -6.24 10.27
C SER A 150 7.33 -5.38 9.40
N SER A 151 6.23 -4.89 9.96
CA SER A 151 5.34 -3.95 9.27
C SER A 151 5.02 -2.73 10.13
N ILE A 152 4.91 -1.60 9.43
CA ILE A 152 4.33 -0.35 9.91
C ILE A 152 2.93 -0.28 9.34
N LEU A 153 1.96 0.00 10.20
CA LEU A 153 0.54 -0.06 9.88
C LEU A 153 -0.06 1.33 10.10
N PHE A 154 -0.78 1.83 9.10
CA PHE A 154 -1.50 3.09 9.17
C PHE A 154 -2.98 2.85 8.95
N THR A 155 -3.82 3.29 9.88
CA THR A 155 -5.27 3.36 9.68
C THR A 155 -5.68 4.82 9.59
N LEU A 156 -6.17 5.24 8.43
CA LEU A 156 -6.79 6.54 8.22
C LEU A 156 -8.26 6.40 8.64
N LEU A 157 -8.58 6.96 9.80
CA LEU A 157 -9.90 6.82 10.42
C LEU A 157 -10.88 7.84 9.81
N SER A 158 -12.16 7.47 9.76
CA SER A 158 -13.22 8.25 9.10
C SER A 158 -13.42 9.64 9.73
N HIS A 159 -13.07 9.78 11.02
CA HIS A 159 -13.11 11.04 11.76
C HIS A 159 -11.86 11.92 11.58
N GLY A 160 -10.93 11.53 10.69
CA GLY A 160 -9.76 12.32 10.34
C GLY A 160 -8.54 12.14 11.25
N SER A 161 -8.45 11.03 11.97
CA SER A 161 -7.24 10.69 12.74
C SER A 161 -6.41 9.63 12.01
N LEU A 162 -5.10 9.64 12.25
CA LEU A 162 -4.16 8.62 11.79
C LEU A 162 -3.77 7.72 12.95
N ALA A 163 -4.26 6.48 12.95
CA ALA A 163 -3.80 5.43 13.85
C ALA A 163 -2.51 4.79 13.29
N ILE A 164 -1.54 4.56 14.16
CA ILE A 164 -0.24 3.98 13.81
C ILE A 164 0.00 2.76 14.68
N SER A 165 0.38 1.65 14.06
CA SER A 165 0.78 0.43 14.76
C SER A 165 2.03 -0.19 14.18
N PHE A 166 2.72 -0.98 15.00
CA PHE A 166 3.91 -1.72 14.62
C PHE A 166 3.71 -3.21 14.86
N THR A 167 4.28 -4.03 13.98
CA THR A 167 4.34 -5.47 14.17
C THR A 167 5.67 -6.02 13.69
N ASN A 168 6.23 -6.99 14.41
CA ASN A 168 7.44 -7.69 14.00
C ASN A 168 7.16 -8.84 13.01
N ASN A 169 5.90 -9.06 12.65
CA ASN A 169 5.47 -10.13 11.77
C ASN A 169 4.39 -9.62 10.81
N HIS A 170 4.71 -9.60 9.52
CA HIS A 170 3.80 -9.24 8.43
C HIS A 170 2.40 -9.87 8.53
N CYS A 171 2.30 -11.13 8.94
CA CYS A 171 1.01 -11.84 9.00
C CYS A 171 0.19 -11.53 10.27
N ARG A 172 0.70 -10.67 11.17
CA ARG A 172 0.03 -10.34 12.44
C ARG A 172 -0.25 -8.85 12.52
N ILE A 173 -1.52 -8.51 12.39
CA ILE A 173 -2.03 -7.16 12.63
C ILE A 173 -2.44 -7.08 14.11
N PRO A 174 -1.93 -6.11 14.88
CA PRO A 174 -2.32 -5.92 16.28
C PRO A 174 -3.75 -5.40 16.37
N GLU A 175 -4.46 -5.75 17.44
CA GLU A 175 -5.85 -5.30 17.66
C GLU A 175 -5.94 -3.82 18.05
N VAL A 176 -4.91 -3.30 18.71
CA VAL A 176 -4.88 -1.94 19.27
C VAL A 176 -3.77 -1.12 18.62
N ALA A 177 -4.06 0.14 18.34
CA ALA A 177 -3.07 1.09 17.82
C ALA A 177 -2.03 1.48 18.87
N ASN A 178 -0.77 1.66 18.44
CA ASN A 178 0.29 2.15 19.32
C ASN A 178 0.15 3.65 19.58
N ALA A 179 -0.32 4.41 18.59
CA ALA A 179 -0.56 5.84 18.69
C ALA A 179 -1.70 6.28 17.77
N VAL A 180 -2.34 7.40 18.12
CA VAL A 180 -3.34 8.07 17.27
C VAL A 180 -2.97 9.54 17.18
N ILE A 181 -2.88 10.06 15.95
CA ILE A 181 -2.60 11.47 15.68
C ILE A 181 -3.86 12.09 15.07
N GLU A 182 -4.46 13.04 15.79
CA GLU A 182 -5.64 13.78 15.35
C GLU A 182 -5.26 14.85 14.33
N ASP A 183 -5.01 14.42 13.10
CA ASP A 183 -4.71 15.30 11.98
C ASP A 183 -5.12 14.62 10.65
N LYS A 184 -6.19 15.13 10.04
CA LYS A 184 -6.77 14.56 8.83
C LYS A 184 -5.80 14.68 7.66
N GLN A 185 -5.11 15.82 7.61
CA GLN A 185 -4.21 16.13 6.52
C GLN A 185 -2.98 15.22 6.54
N LEU A 186 -2.49 14.85 7.72
CA LEU A 186 -1.39 13.91 7.91
C LEU A 186 -1.73 12.53 7.32
N GLY A 187 -2.91 11.98 7.64
CA GLY A 187 -3.34 10.71 7.08
C GLY A 187 -3.40 10.75 5.56
N GLU A 188 -4.06 11.76 5.00
CA GLU A 188 -4.17 11.97 3.55
C GLU A 188 -2.79 12.10 2.89
N ALA A 189 -1.88 12.88 3.48
CA ALA A 189 -0.53 13.10 2.95
C ALA A 189 0.35 11.83 3.01
N VAL A 190 0.20 10.99 4.05
CA VAL A 190 0.87 9.68 4.11
C VAL A 190 0.46 8.82 2.92
N LEU A 191 -0.85 8.72 2.65
CA LEU A 191 -1.37 7.94 1.52
C LEU A 191 -0.99 8.56 0.16
N GLU A 192 -1.08 9.88 0.03
CA GLU A 192 -0.66 10.62 -1.17
C GLU A 192 0.85 10.44 -1.44
N SER A 193 1.68 10.37 -0.40
CA SER A 193 3.11 10.09 -0.55
C SER A 193 3.40 8.72 -1.17
N ILE A 194 2.45 7.78 -1.13
CA ILE A 194 2.60 6.43 -1.68
C ILE A 194 2.05 6.35 -3.11
N ILE A 195 0.79 6.76 -3.31
CA ILE A 195 0.04 6.56 -4.57
C ILE A 195 -0.37 7.85 -5.29
N GLY A 196 0.04 9.01 -4.77
CA GLY A 196 -0.22 10.30 -5.39
C GLY A 196 0.47 10.45 -6.76
N LYS A 197 0.39 11.64 -7.35
CA LYS A 197 1.06 11.93 -8.62
C LYS A 197 2.56 11.68 -8.55
N ASP A 198 3.19 12.16 -7.48
CA ASP A 198 4.62 12.01 -7.19
C ASP A 198 4.89 10.94 -6.12
N GLY A 199 3.99 9.94 -6.02
CA GLY A 199 4.04 8.88 -5.01
C GLY A 199 5.25 7.97 -5.15
N VAL A 200 5.75 7.44 -4.03
CA VAL A 200 6.97 6.62 -3.98
C VAL A 200 6.78 5.18 -4.44
N SER A 201 5.54 4.72 -4.69
CA SER A 201 5.23 3.36 -5.15
C SER A 201 4.38 3.35 -6.42
N PRO A 202 4.99 3.55 -7.59
CA PRO A 202 4.29 3.39 -8.87
C PRO A 202 3.68 2.00 -9.03
N ALA A 203 4.29 0.96 -8.46
CA ALA A 203 3.77 -0.40 -8.51
C ALA A 203 2.44 -0.54 -7.74
N ALA A 204 2.36 0.00 -6.51
CA ALA A 204 1.12 -0.04 -5.74
C ALA A 204 0.01 0.77 -6.42
N LYS A 205 0.36 1.95 -6.97
CA LYS A 205 -0.57 2.79 -7.75
C LYS A 205 -1.13 2.05 -8.97
N LYS A 206 -0.27 1.37 -9.74
CA LYS A 206 -0.66 0.58 -10.91
C LYS A 206 -1.52 -0.63 -10.55
N SER A 207 -1.31 -1.24 -9.38
CA SER A 207 -2.14 -2.35 -8.91
C SER A 207 -3.52 -1.90 -8.41
N LEU A 208 -3.64 -0.67 -7.90
CA LEU A 208 -4.86 -0.15 -7.29
C LEU A 208 -5.99 0.08 -8.30
N ALA A 209 -5.67 0.67 -9.46
CA ALA A 209 -6.67 1.03 -10.46
C ALA A 209 -7.40 -0.18 -11.07
N PRO A 210 -6.71 -1.25 -11.53
CA PRO A 210 -7.37 -2.48 -11.95
C PRO A 210 -8.18 -3.15 -10.82
N GLY A 211 -7.62 -3.22 -9.60
CA GLY A 211 -8.29 -3.82 -8.45
C GLY A 211 -9.61 -3.11 -8.10
N LEU A 212 -9.67 -1.79 -8.27
CA LEU A 212 -10.90 -1.01 -8.07
C LEU A 212 -11.84 -1.03 -9.29
N ALA A 213 -11.31 -1.08 -10.52
CA ALA A 213 -12.10 -1.14 -11.74
C ALA A 213 -13.03 -2.36 -11.75
N GLU A 214 -12.57 -3.51 -11.21
CA GLU A 214 -13.39 -4.72 -11.08
C GLU A 214 -14.70 -4.45 -10.33
N PHE A 215 -14.69 -3.60 -9.31
CA PHE A 215 -15.88 -3.21 -8.56
C PHE A 215 -16.79 -2.21 -9.28
N PHE A 216 -16.25 -1.52 -10.27
CA PHE A 216 -16.91 -0.46 -11.02
C PHE A 216 -17.45 -0.92 -12.37
N CYS A 217 -17.11 -2.14 -12.80
CA CYS A 217 -17.69 -2.76 -13.97
C CYS A 217 -19.14 -3.20 -13.68
N ASP A 218 -20.10 -2.66 -14.43
CA ASP A 218 -21.45 -3.21 -14.44
C ASP A 218 -21.41 -4.67 -14.90
N GLY A 219 -22.02 -5.56 -14.12
CA GLY A 219 -22.09 -7.00 -14.42
C GLY A 219 -22.77 -7.25 -15.76
N ASN A 220 -21.98 -7.27 -16.84
CA ASN A 220 -22.37 -7.80 -18.13
C ASN A 220 -21.18 -8.49 -18.81
N GLY A 221 -20.61 -9.46 -18.10
CA GLY A 221 -19.78 -10.51 -18.69
C GLY A 221 -20.58 -11.80 -18.70
N GLY A 222 -21.34 -12.04 -19.77
CA GLY A 222 -22.02 -13.30 -19.97
C GLY A 222 -21.06 -14.48 -19.84
N LEU A 223 -21.49 -15.46 -19.05
CA LEU A 223 -20.88 -16.76 -18.87
C LEU A 223 -20.40 -17.34 -20.22
N ARG A 224 -19.10 -17.32 -20.48
CA ARG A 224 -18.49 -18.23 -21.47
C ARG A 224 -18.21 -19.54 -20.74
N VAL A 225 -19.20 -20.43 -20.80
CA VAL A 225 -18.97 -21.86 -20.57
C VAL A 225 -18.02 -22.32 -21.66
N HIS A 226 -16.73 -22.46 -21.34
CA HIS A 226 -15.90 -23.38 -22.10
C HIS A 226 -16.32 -24.78 -21.66
N GLY A 227 -17.13 -25.42 -22.49
CA GLY A 227 -17.35 -26.85 -22.40
C GLY A 227 -16.02 -27.56 -22.64
N GLU A 228 -15.68 -28.45 -21.73
CA GLU A 228 -14.83 -29.60 -22.03
C GLU A 228 -15.47 -30.37 -23.20
N ASP A 229 -14.66 -30.75 -24.17
CA ASP A 229 -14.61 -32.11 -24.70
C ASP A 229 -13.32 -32.31 -25.52
N ASP A 230 -12.66 -33.42 -25.19
CA ASP A 230 -11.78 -34.28 -25.98
C ASP A 230 -10.26 -34.01 -26.12
N GLU A 231 -9.54 -34.77 -25.27
CA GLU A 231 -8.37 -35.63 -25.53
C GLU A 231 -7.77 -35.66 -26.95
N ASP A 232 -6.43 -35.51 -27.07
CA ASP A 232 -5.53 -36.62 -27.46
C ASP A 232 -4.02 -36.24 -27.32
N GLY A 233 -3.27 -37.17 -26.72
CA GLY A 233 -1.93 -37.63 -27.10
C GLY A 233 -0.76 -36.67 -27.37
N GLY A 234 0.23 -36.65 -26.48
CA GLY A 234 1.59 -36.20 -26.85
C GLY A 234 2.64 -36.24 -25.74
N ARG A 235 3.50 -37.26 -25.77
CA ARG A 235 4.51 -37.61 -24.76
C ARG A 235 5.87 -36.92 -25.01
N ALA A 236 6.59 -36.70 -23.90
CA ALA A 236 8.06 -36.66 -23.72
C ALA A 236 8.83 -35.33 -23.78
N GLY A 237 9.67 -35.10 -22.76
CA GLY A 237 10.74 -34.12 -22.78
C GLY A 237 11.25 -33.67 -21.40
N VAL A 238 11.93 -34.56 -20.66
CA VAL A 238 12.70 -34.20 -19.45
C VAL A 238 13.97 -33.45 -19.86
N ALA A 239 14.21 -32.27 -19.29
CA ALA A 239 15.55 -31.69 -19.21
C ALA A 239 15.75 -31.03 -17.83
N ARG A 240 16.75 -31.57 -17.14
CA ARG A 240 17.30 -31.20 -15.83
C ARG A 240 18.40 -30.16 -16.04
N GLU A 241 18.68 -29.35 -15.02
CA GLU A 241 19.91 -28.57 -14.68
C GLU A 241 19.51 -27.16 -14.19
N ARG A 242 20.16 -26.51 -13.21
CA ARG A 242 21.26 -26.83 -12.28
C ARG A 242 21.16 -25.81 -11.14
N ASN A 243 21.35 -26.25 -9.90
CA ASN A 243 21.54 -25.37 -8.73
C ASN A 243 22.85 -24.59 -8.87
N GLY A 244 22.82 -23.32 -8.44
CA GLY A 244 23.99 -22.49 -8.22
C GLY A 244 23.78 -21.60 -7.01
N ASP A 245 24.33 -22.01 -5.88
CA ASP A 245 24.51 -21.21 -4.67
C ASP A 245 25.44 -20.03 -4.93
N VAL A 246 25.11 -18.85 -4.39
CA VAL A 246 26.11 -17.80 -4.14
C VAL A 246 25.86 -17.18 -2.77
N GLU A 247 26.88 -17.32 -1.93
CA GLU A 247 26.99 -16.85 -0.55
C GLU A 247 27.05 -15.32 -0.41
N GLY A 248 26.41 -14.84 0.66
CA GLY A 248 26.98 -13.96 1.69
C GLY A 248 27.96 -12.84 1.28
N GLY A 249 27.43 -11.62 1.12
CA GLY A 249 28.22 -10.39 1.15
C GLY A 249 27.49 -9.29 1.91
N GLY A 250 27.71 -9.20 3.22
CA GLY A 250 27.15 -8.15 4.07
C GLY A 250 27.77 -6.79 3.73
N VAL A 251 26.98 -5.86 3.19
CA VAL A 251 27.38 -4.47 2.97
C VAL A 251 26.88 -3.64 4.15
N SER A 252 27.84 -3.08 4.91
CA SER A 252 27.59 -2.14 6.00
C SER A 252 27.02 -0.82 5.46
N MET A 253 25.79 -0.48 5.85
CA MET A 253 25.06 0.73 5.42
C MET A 253 25.40 1.99 6.24
N ARG A 254 26.67 2.18 6.64
CA ARG A 254 27.10 3.43 7.29
C ARG A 254 27.57 4.42 6.23
N GLY A 255 26.69 5.33 5.80
CA GLY A 255 27.13 6.56 5.12
C GLY A 255 26.57 6.86 3.72
N LEU A 256 25.34 6.44 3.39
CA LEU A 256 24.66 6.96 2.20
C LEU A 256 23.78 8.15 2.61
N THR A 257 24.12 9.34 2.15
CA THR A 257 23.24 10.52 2.16
C THR A 257 22.13 10.29 1.14
N TRP A 258 20.92 10.12 1.65
CA TRP A 258 19.71 9.81 0.90
C TRP A 258 19.10 11.12 0.36
N VAL A 259 19.36 11.47 -0.89
CA VAL A 259 18.65 12.56 -1.59
C VAL A 259 17.99 11.99 -2.83
N SER A 260 16.65 11.95 -2.81
CA SER A 260 15.74 12.09 -3.96
C SER A 260 14.34 12.35 -3.41
#